data_AF-B7P8C4-F1
#
_entry.id   AF-B7P8C4-F1
#
_cell.length_a   1.000
_cell.length_b   1.000
_cell.length_c   1.000
_cell.angle_alpha   90.00
_cell.angle_beta   90.00
_cell.angle_gamma   90.00
#
_symmetry.space_group_name_H-M   'P 1'
#
loop_
_entity.id
_entity.type
_entity.pdbx_description
1 polymer ?
#
loop_
_entity_poly.entity_id
_entity_poly.type
_entity_poly.pdbx_seq_one_letter_code
_entity_poly.pdbx_strand_id
1 'polypeptide(L)'
;MKRKHNLGILFIDYLQLIRGVSKSENRVSEISEITQGLKAIAKELNIPVIALSQLSRAGELREDKKPMLSDLRESGTIEQDADIVMFIYREEYYLTRKEPAAGDAKHAEWLDKLNKVYNIADIIVAKHRNGPVGNVPLYYDSQFSKFVKSRELETKQEELETLKQNLDNPGIATNLLNSAETIAQNRQNELEKINKLQHE
;
A
#
# COMPACT_ATOMS: atom_id res chain seq x y z
N MET A 1 -16.93 6.38 28.21
CA MET A 1 -16.53 5.50 27.09
C MET A 1 -15.42 4.52 27.50
N LYS A 2 -14.18 4.93 27.81
CA LYS A 2 -13.12 3.98 28.21
C LYS A 2 -13.39 3.24 29.53
N ARG A 3 -13.89 3.94 30.56
CA ARG A 3 -14.29 3.33 31.86
C ARG A 3 -15.54 2.42 31.80
N LYS A 4 -16.31 2.44 30.69
CA LYS A 4 -17.56 1.65 30.56
C LYS A 4 -17.46 0.49 29.55
N HIS A 5 -16.59 0.56 28.54
CA HIS A 5 -16.59 -0.39 27.42
C HIS A 5 -15.20 -0.86 26.92
N ASN A 6 -14.11 -0.63 27.68
CA ASN A 6 -12.75 -1.10 27.32
C ASN A 6 -12.33 -0.77 25.87
N LEU A 7 -12.46 0.50 25.47
CA LEU A 7 -12.06 0.95 24.13
C LEU A 7 -10.56 0.71 23.90
N GLY A 8 -10.22 -0.03 22.84
CA GLY A 8 -8.83 -0.40 22.50
C GLY A 8 -8.24 0.35 21.31
N ILE A 9 -9.07 0.92 20.43
CA ILE A 9 -8.65 1.66 19.23
C ILE A 9 -9.76 2.61 18.75
N LEU A 10 -9.39 3.70 18.08
CA LEU A 10 -10.32 4.64 17.45
C LEU A 10 -10.00 4.78 15.96
N PHE A 11 -11.00 4.60 15.10
CA PHE A 11 -10.93 4.86 13.67
C PHE A 11 -11.77 6.08 13.31
N ILE A 12 -11.25 6.93 12.42
CA ILE A 12 -11.90 8.13 11.93
C ILE A 12 -11.83 8.14 10.41
N ASP A 13 -13.00 8.13 9.76
CA ASP A 13 -13.15 8.25 8.32
C ASP A 13 -14.05 9.46 8.02
N TYR A 14 -13.51 10.62 7.64
CA TYR A 14 -12.10 11.00 7.45
C TYR A 14 -11.88 12.45 7.96
N LEU A 15 -10.62 12.86 8.17
CA LEU A 15 -10.24 14.12 8.83
C LEU A 15 -10.92 15.36 8.24
N GLN A 16 -11.13 15.38 6.93
CA GLN A 16 -11.65 16.54 6.21
C GLN A 16 -13.11 16.85 6.58
N LEU A 17 -13.85 15.89 7.14
CA LEU A 17 -15.22 16.10 7.62
C LEU A 17 -15.30 16.63 9.06
N ILE A 18 -14.20 16.53 9.83
CA ILE A 18 -14.14 17.07 11.18
C ILE A 18 -14.06 18.60 11.09
N ARG A 19 -14.86 19.26 11.94
CA ARG A 19 -14.89 20.71 12.12
C ARG A 19 -14.18 21.09 13.41
N GLY A 20 -13.37 22.15 13.35
CA GLY A 20 -12.79 22.77 14.54
C GLY A 20 -13.85 23.42 15.42
N VAL A 21 -13.50 23.70 16.68
CA VAL A 21 -14.42 24.36 17.63
C VAL A 21 -14.59 25.84 17.27
N SER A 22 -13.54 26.44 16.70
CA SER A 22 -13.54 27.82 16.22
C SER A 22 -13.92 27.87 14.73
N LYS A 23 -14.70 28.90 14.33
CA LYS A 23 -14.85 29.27 12.91
C LYS A 23 -13.52 29.87 12.43
N SER A 24 -12.52 29.02 12.23
CA SER A 24 -11.28 29.40 11.56
C SER A 24 -11.58 29.55 10.08
N GLU A 25 -11.27 30.72 9.49
CA GLU A 25 -11.31 30.89 8.03
C GLU A 25 -10.16 30.12 7.35
N ASN A 26 -9.11 29.77 8.10
CA ASN A 26 -7.96 29.04 7.59
C ASN A 26 -8.06 27.55 7.89
N ARG A 27 -8.20 26.76 6.83
CA ARG A 27 -8.30 25.30 6.91
C ARG A 27 -7.04 24.64 7.49
N VAL A 28 -5.84 25.21 7.23
CA VAL A 28 -4.56 24.75 7.80
C VAL A 28 -4.62 24.73 9.33
N SER A 29 -5.12 25.83 9.90
CA SER A 29 -5.23 26.01 11.36
C SER A 29 -6.27 25.05 11.95
N GLU A 30 -7.37 24.83 11.23
CA GLU A 30 -8.41 23.89 11.63
C GLU A 30 -7.89 22.44 11.66
N ILE A 31 -7.17 22.01 10.61
CA ILE A 31 -6.53 20.69 10.58
C ILE A 31 -5.50 20.55 11.71
N SER A 32 -4.73 21.60 11.98
CA SER A 32 -3.78 21.62 13.10
C SER A 32 -4.47 21.41 14.45
N GLU A 33 -5.58 22.09 14.71
CA GLU A 33 -6.36 21.91 15.94
C GLU A 33 -6.89 20.48 16.05
N ILE A 34 -7.41 19.94 14.94
CA ILE A 34 -7.95 18.57 14.89
C ILE A 34 -6.86 17.55 15.18
N THR A 35 -5.72 17.59 14.50
CA THR A 35 -4.65 16.58 14.69
C THR A 35 -4.05 16.62 16.08
N GLN A 36 -3.84 17.81 16.65
CA GLN A 36 -3.39 17.97 18.03
C GLN A 36 -4.40 17.43 19.03
N GLY A 37 -5.70 17.70 18.82
CA GLY A 37 -6.78 17.14 19.63
C GLY A 37 -6.82 15.62 19.57
N LEU A 38 -6.68 15.03 18.38
CA LEU A 38 -6.61 13.57 18.21
C LEU A 38 -5.39 12.96 18.90
N LYS A 39 -4.23 13.63 18.83
CA LYS A 39 -3.01 13.20 19.52
C LYS A 39 -3.16 13.27 21.05
N ALA A 40 -3.84 14.29 21.56
CA ALA A 40 -4.18 14.41 22.97
C ALA A 40 -5.12 13.28 23.41
N ILE A 41 -6.17 12.99 22.64
CA ILE A 41 -7.10 11.88 22.90
C ILE A 41 -6.35 10.54 22.91
N ALA A 42 -5.46 10.30 21.93
CA ALA A 42 -4.66 9.07 21.87
C ALA A 42 -3.82 8.87 23.14
N LYS A 43 -3.21 9.94 23.66
CA LYS A 43 -2.41 9.93 24.89
C LYS A 43 -3.26 9.76 26.14
N GLU A 44 -4.32 10.56 26.29
CA GLU A 44 -5.22 10.53 27.45
C GLU A 44 -5.90 9.17 27.58
N LEU A 45 -6.43 8.67 26.46
CA LEU A 45 -7.06 7.37 26.42
C LEU A 45 -6.06 6.25 26.29
N ASN A 46 -4.76 6.47 26.07
CA ASN A 46 -3.77 5.41 25.83
C ASN A 46 -4.28 4.33 24.85
N ILE A 47 -4.66 4.75 23.65
CA ILE A 47 -5.08 3.88 22.54
C ILE A 47 -4.53 4.41 21.22
N PRO A 48 -4.36 3.53 20.21
CA PRO A 48 -4.10 3.99 18.86
C PRO A 48 -5.31 4.75 18.31
N VAL A 49 -5.03 5.85 17.62
CA VAL A 49 -6.02 6.61 16.84
C VAL A 49 -5.57 6.58 15.38
N ILE A 50 -6.41 6.04 14.52
CA ILE A 50 -6.17 5.95 13.07
C ILE A 50 -7.18 6.88 12.40
N ALA A 51 -6.66 7.87 11.68
CA ALA A 51 -7.48 8.80 10.93
C ALA A 51 -7.16 8.72 9.45
N LEU A 52 -8.20 8.59 8.63
CA LEU A 52 -8.07 8.64 7.17
C LEU A 52 -8.00 10.10 6.73
N SER A 53 -7.16 10.36 5.73
CA SER A 53 -7.05 11.67 5.09
C SER A 53 -7.13 11.50 3.59
N GLN A 54 -7.98 12.29 2.95
CA GLN A 54 -8.01 12.38 1.50
C GLN A 54 -6.84 13.23 0.99
N LEU A 55 -6.16 12.73 -0.04
CA LEU A 55 -5.06 13.45 -0.67
C LEU A 55 -5.58 14.61 -1.53
N SER A 56 -4.73 15.61 -1.73
CA SER A 56 -4.99 16.66 -2.71
C SER A 56 -4.95 16.08 -4.14
N ARG A 57 -5.72 16.68 -5.05
CA ARG A 57 -5.68 16.30 -6.48
C ARG A 57 -4.40 16.75 -7.19
N ALA A 58 -3.53 17.54 -6.55
CA ALA A 58 -2.29 18.03 -7.16
C ALA A 58 -1.35 16.87 -7.55
N GLY A 59 -1.34 15.78 -6.77
CA GLY A 59 -0.58 14.58 -7.10
C GLY A 59 -1.06 13.89 -8.38
N GLU A 60 -2.30 14.09 -8.79
CA GLU A 60 -2.82 13.55 -10.05
C GLU A 60 -2.23 14.22 -11.29
N LEU A 61 -1.49 15.33 -11.17
CA LEU A 61 -0.82 15.98 -12.30
C LEU A 61 0.61 15.49 -12.51
N ARG A 62 1.25 14.89 -11.49
CA ARG A 62 2.63 14.39 -11.59
C ARG A 62 2.73 13.18 -12.50
N GLU A 63 3.88 12.95 -13.13
CA GLU A 63 4.11 11.71 -13.88
C GLU A 63 4.12 10.50 -12.94
N ASP A 64 4.89 10.60 -11.85
CA ASP A 64 4.88 9.64 -10.74
C ASP A 64 3.65 9.88 -9.86
N LYS A 65 2.77 8.87 -9.85
CA LYS A 65 1.50 8.87 -9.11
C LYS A 65 1.66 8.34 -7.69
N LYS A 66 2.86 7.95 -7.27
CA LYS A 66 3.12 7.54 -5.89
C LYS A 66 2.80 8.71 -4.95
N PRO A 67 1.94 8.48 -3.93
CA PRO A 67 1.66 9.46 -2.91
C PRO A 67 2.90 9.82 -2.09
N MET A 68 3.01 11.09 -1.74
CA MET A 68 4.07 11.64 -0.91
C MET A 68 3.48 12.52 0.20
N LEU A 69 4.29 12.84 1.23
CA LEU A 69 3.83 13.62 2.37
C LEU A 69 3.24 14.98 1.97
N SER A 70 3.77 15.62 0.93
CA SER A 70 3.25 16.88 0.39
C SER A 70 1.86 16.76 -0.27
N ASP A 71 1.36 15.54 -0.53
CA ASP A 71 0.00 15.33 -1.05
C ASP A 71 -1.08 15.43 0.03
N LEU A 72 -0.69 15.25 1.30
CA LEU A 72 -1.57 15.57 2.42
C LEU A 72 -1.77 17.09 2.39
N ARG A 73 -3.01 17.52 2.10
CA ARG A 73 -3.33 18.94 2.15
C ARG A 73 -2.94 19.47 3.52
N GLU A 74 -2.21 20.60 3.56
CA GLU A 74 -1.78 21.21 4.82
C GLU A 74 -0.82 20.29 5.62
N SER A 75 -0.05 19.47 4.89
CA SER A 75 0.81 18.39 5.38
C SER A 75 1.73 18.75 6.53
N GLY A 76 2.21 19.99 6.61
CA GLY A 76 3.17 20.41 7.63
C GLY A 76 2.74 20.03 9.04
N THR A 77 1.47 20.25 9.39
CA THR A 77 1.00 19.90 10.73
C THR A 77 0.70 18.41 10.90
N ILE A 78 0.02 17.80 9.93
CA ILE A 78 -0.30 16.36 9.98
C ILE A 78 0.99 15.55 10.10
N GLU A 79 1.99 15.91 9.30
CA GLU A 79 3.31 15.30 9.31
C GLU A 79 3.94 15.47 10.67
N GLN A 80 3.96 16.65 11.30
CA GLN A 80 4.58 16.84 12.62
C GLN A 80 3.89 16.03 13.73
N ASP A 81 2.56 16.03 13.75
CA ASP A 81 1.76 15.45 14.83
C ASP A 81 1.65 13.92 14.78
N ALA A 82 1.55 13.35 13.57
CA ALA A 82 1.40 11.92 13.38
C ALA A 82 2.66 11.15 13.78
N ASP A 83 2.50 10.01 14.46
CA ASP A 83 3.64 9.10 14.71
C ASP A 83 3.98 8.28 13.45
N ILE A 84 2.95 7.88 12.70
CA ILE A 84 3.06 7.07 11.48
C ILE A 84 2.16 7.69 10.40
N VAL A 85 2.67 7.76 9.18
CA VAL A 85 1.89 8.12 7.99
C VAL A 85 2.03 7.00 6.96
N MET A 86 0.90 6.46 6.53
CA MET A 86 0.82 5.41 5.51
C MET A 86 -0.02 5.88 4.33
N PHE A 87 0.42 5.56 3.12
CA PHE A 87 -0.37 5.70 1.92
C PHE A 87 -0.72 4.34 1.34
N ILE A 88 -1.86 4.29 0.64
CA ILE A 88 -2.27 3.14 -0.16
C ILE A 88 -2.07 3.52 -1.62
N TYR A 89 -1.25 2.76 -2.34
CA TYR A 89 -0.99 2.98 -3.76
C TYR A 89 -1.25 1.72 -4.56
N ARG A 90 -2.04 1.85 -5.64
CA ARG A 90 -2.33 0.76 -6.57
C ARG A 90 -1.82 1.14 -7.95
N GLU A 91 -0.63 0.67 -8.31
CA GLU A 91 -0.01 1.01 -9.59
C GLU A 91 -0.84 0.51 -10.78
N GLU A 92 -1.43 -0.68 -10.67
CA GLU A 92 -2.37 -1.27 -11.62
C GLU A 92 -3.48 -0.29 -12.04
N TYR A 93 -4.07 0.44 -11.08
CA TYR A 93 -5.14 1.41 -11.34
C TYR A 93 -4.69 2.54 -12.28
N TYR A 94 -3.45 2.99 -12.14
CA TYR A 94 -2.90 4.06 -12.98
C TYR A 94 -2.41 3.52 -14.33
N LEU A 95 -1.82 2.33 -14.38
CA LEU A 95 -1.38 1.71 -15.63
C LEU A 95 -2.56 1.36 -16.54
N THR A 96 -3.65 0.83 -15.97
CA THR A 96 -4.87 0.50 -16.74
C THR A 96 -5.45 1.73 -17.44
N ARG A 97 -5.38 2.91 -16.81
CA ARG A 97 -5.84 4.18 -17.42
C ARG A 97 -4.90 4.72 -18.50
N LYS A 98 -3.70 4.17 -18.63
CA LYS A 98 -2.67 4.56 -19.60
C LYS A 98 -2.48 3.48 -20.69
N GLU A 99 -3.47 2.61 -20.90
CA GLU A 99 -3.44 1.59 -21.93
C GLU A 99 -3.16 2.20 -23.33
N PRO A 100 -2.08 1.78 -24.02
CA PRO A 100 -1.81 2.19 -25.40
C PRO A 100 -2.83 1.60 -26.37
N ALA A 101 -3.05 2.27 -27.49
CA ALA A 101 -3.93 1.76 -28.54
C ALA A 101 -3.50 0.38 -29.04
N ALA A 102 -4.47 -0.46 -29.40
CA ALA A 102 -4.22 -1.79 -29.93
C ALA A 102 -3.32 -1.73 -31.18
N GLY A 103 -2.18 -2.43 -31.13
CA GLY A 103 -1.18 -2.44 -32.21
C GLY A 103 -0.01 -1.46 -32.03
N ASP A 104 0.03 -0.65 -30.97
CA ASP A 104 1.22 0.14 -30.63
C ASP A 104 2.37 -0.79 -30.17
N ALA A 105 3.59 -0.54 -30.65
CA ALA A 105 4.79 -1.25 -30.20
C ALA A 105 5.00 -1.17 -28.68
N LYS A 106 4.47 -0.13 -28.03
CA LYS A 106 4.52 0.06 -26.57
C LYS A 106 3.54 -0.82 -25.80
N HIS A 107 2.57 -1.46 -26.47
CA HIS A 107 1.56 -2.28 -25.80
C HIS A 107 2.19 -3.49 -25.10
N ALA A 108 3.21 -4.12 -25.71
CA ALA A 108 3.92 -5.24 -25.08
C ALA A 108 4.64 -4.83 -23.78
N GLU A 109 5.30 -3.66 -23.77
CA GLU A 109 5.97 -3.13 -22.58
C GLU A 109 4.97 -2.74 -21.48
N TRP A 110 3.84 -2.14 -21.88
CA TRP A 110 2.76 -1.80 -20.96
C TRP A 110 2.15 -3.06 -20.31
N LEU A 111 1.91 -4.11 -21.09
CA LEU A 111 1.34 -5.36 -20.60
C LEU A 111 2.30 -6.07 -19.62
N ASP A 112 3.60 -6.11 -19.92
CA ASP A 112 4.61 -6.63 -18.99
C ASP A 112 4.64 -5.85 -17.67
N LYS A 113 4.57 -4.52 -17.72
CA LYS A 113 4.48 -3.67 -16.52
C LYS A 113 3.19 -3.93 -15.74
N LEU A 114 2.05 -4.04 -16.41
CA LEU A 114 0.76 -4.29 -15.78
C LEU A 114 0.75 -5.63 -15.05
N ASN A 115 1.24 -6.70 -15.71
CA ASN A 115 1.31 -8.03 -15.13
C ASN A 115 2.17 -8.10 -13.85
N LYS A 116 3.22 -7.29 -13.76
CA LYS A 116 4.09 -7.22 -12.57
C LYS A 116 3.41 -6.61 -11.35
N VAL A 117 2.41 -5.75 -11.55
CA VAL A 117 1.71 -5.03 -10.46
C VAL A 117 0.24 -5.44 -10.33
N TYR A 118 -0.18 -6.44 -11.09
CA TYR A 118 -1.55 -6.92 -11.12
C TYR A 118 -1.99 -7.42 -9.73
N ASN A 119 -3.14 -6.95 -9.24
CA ASN A 119 -3.63 -7.21 -7.88
C ASN A 119 -2.64 -6.88 -6.76
N ILE A 120 -1.66 -5.99 -6.98
CA ILE A 120 -0.76 -5.52 -5.94
C ILE A 120 -1.20 -4.13 -5.49
N ALA A 121 -1.29 -3.97 -4.17
CA ALA A 121 -1.38 -2.65 -3.54
C ALA A 121 -0.20 -2.47 -2.58
N ASP A 122 0.53 -1.37 -2.75
CA ASP A 122 1.59 -0.97 -1.85
C ASP A 122 1.00 -0.17 -0.68
N ILE A 123 1.30 -0.63 0.54
CA ILE A 123 1.19 0.20 1.74
C ILE A 123 2.53 0.90 1.94
N ILE A 124 2.57 2.19 1.65
CA ILE A 124 3.79 3.01 1.72
C ILE A 124 3.84 3.64 3.11
N VAL A 125 4.74 3.18 3.97
CA VAL A 125 5.05 3.80 5.25
C VAL A 125 5.96 5.00 4.98
N ALA A 126 5.37 6.17 4.74
CA ALA A 126 6.08 7.39 4.37
C ALA A 126 6.70 8.11 5.58
N LYS A 127 6.14 7.90 6.77
CA LYS A 127 6.69 8.40 8.03
C LYS A 127 6.54 7.34 9.11
N HIS A 128 7.59 7.18 9.92
CA HIS A 128 7.54 6.42 11.15
C HIS A 128 8.47 7.05 12.20
N ARG A 129 7.92 7.59 13.30
CA ARG A 129 8.68 8.35 14.30
C ARG A 129 9.77 7.52 14.99
N ASN A 130 9.54 6.23 15.21
CA ASN A 130 10.41 5.34 15.98
C ASN A 130 10.81 4.05 15.23
N GLY A 131 11.02 4.11 13.92
CA GLY A 131 11.14 2.89 13.11
C GLY A 131 11.29 3.16 11.62
N PRO A 132 11.42 2.10 10.81
CA PRO A 132 11.74 2.24 9.39
C PRO A 132 10.54 2.73 8.57
N VAL A 133 10.87 3.41 7.48
CA VAL A 133 9.97 3.73 6.36
C VAL A 133 10.17 2.70 5.25
N GLY A 134 9.19 2.54 4.36
CA GLY A 134 9.29 1.62 3.24
C GLY A 134 7.95 1.17 2.69
N ASN A 135 8.00 0.30 1.69
CA ASN A 135 6.81 -0.23 1.02
C ASN A 135 6.52 -1.64 1.50
N VAL A 136 5.27 -1.91 1.83
CA VAL A 136 4.76 -3.24 2.16
C VAL A 136 3.75 -3.64 1.07
N PRO A 137 4.14 -4.50 0.11
CA PRO A 137 3.23 -4.96 -0.92
C PRO A 137 2.20 -5.94 -0.32
N LEU A 138 0.94 -5.73 -0.65
CA LEU A 138 -0.19 -6.59 -0.30
C LEU A 138 -0.90 -7.06 -1.56
N TYR A 139 -1.54 -8.22 -1.48
CA TYR A 139 -2.51 -8.63 -2.48
C TYR A 139 -3.80 -7.82 -2.29
N TYR A 140 -4.31 -7.26 -3.37
CA TYR A 140 -5.56 -6.51 -3.38
C TYR A 140 -6.57 -7.19 -4.28
N ASP A 141 -7.64 -7.68 -3.65
CA ASP A 141 -8.81 -8.21 -4.34
C ASP A 141 -9.76 -7.05 -4.68
N SER A 142 -9.81 -6.69 -5.96
CA SER A 142 -10.63 -5.58 -6.44
C SER A 142 -12.13 -5.85 -6.40
N GLN A 143 -12.56 -7.11 -6.45
CA GLN A 143 -13.98 -7.47 -6.40
C GLN A 143 -14.56 -7.22 -5.02
N PHE A 144 -13.78 -7.47 -3.96
CA PHE A 144 -14.21 -7.32 -2.57
C PHE A 144 -13.60 -6.10 -1.86
N SER A 145 -12.81 -5.28 -2.56
CA SER A 145 -12.03 -4.18 -1.97
C SER A 145 -11.21 -4.63 -0.75
N LYS A 146 -10.59 -5.81 -0.85
CA LYS A 146 -9.96 -6.50 0.28
C LYS A 146 -8.45 -6.56 0.11
N PHE A 147 -7.74 -6.18 1.17
CA PHE A 147 -6.30 -6.37 1.27
C PHE A 147 -6.00 -7.70 1.97
N VAL A 148 -5.09 -8.48 1.41
CA VAL A 148 -4.66 -9.77 1.95
C VAL A 148 -3.13 -9.78 1.96
N LYS A 149 -2.55 -10.37 3.00
CA LYS A 149 -1.12 -10.70 2.95
C LYS A 149 -0.89 -11.62 1.77
N SER A 150 0.07 -11.28 0.91
CA SER A 150 0.40 -12.14 -0.22
C SER A 150 1.05 -13.42 0.30
N ARG A 151 0.30 -14.54 0.30
CA ARG A 151 0.85 -15.88 0.62
C ARG A 151 2.05 -16.23 -0.26
N GLU A 152 2.08 -15.74 -1.50
CA GLU A 152 3.21 -15.95 -2.43
C GLU A 152 4.49 -15.22 -1.99
N LEU A 153 4.40 -14.11 -1.25
CA LEU A 153 5.59 -13.41 -0.74
C LEU A 153 6.16 -14.07 0.52
N GLU A 154 5.28 -14.60 1.39
CA GLU A 154 5.70 -15.43 2.54
C GLU A 154 6.42 -16.69 2.05
N THR A 155 5.84 -17.40 1.06
CA THR A 155 6.46 -18.60 0.47
C THR A 155 7.81 -18.29 -0.18
N LYS A 156 7.91 -17.18 -0.94
CA LYS A 156 9.19 -16.77 -1.55
C LYS A 156 10.24 -16.29 -0.55
N GLN A 157 9.84 -15.68 0.56
CA GLN A 157 10.76 -15.28 1.62
C GLN A 157 11.27 -16.51 2.39
N GLU A 158 10.39 -17.45 2.74
CA GLU A 158 10.74 -18.73 3.35
C GLU A 158 11.63 -19.59 2.44
N GLU A 159 11.28 -19.68 1.15
CA GLU A 159 12.11 -20.34 0.14
C GLU A 159 13.48 -19.68 0.01
N LEU A 160 13.55 -18.34 -0.02
CA LEU A 160 14.82 -17.59 -0.14
C LEU A 160 15.68 -17.71 1.12
N GLU A 161 15.10 -17.72 2.33
CA GLU A 161 15.82 -17.98 3.58
C GLU A 161 16.33 -19.41 3.64
N THR A 162 15.51 -20.38 3.22
CA THR A 162 15.91 -21.78 3.08
C THR A 162 17.02 -21.93 2.03
N LEU A 163 16.95 -21.18 0.92
CA LEU A 163 17.98 -21.15 -0.13
C LEU A 163 19.31 -20.62 0.41
N LYS A 164 19.28 -19.51 1.15
CA LYS A 164 20.45 -18.86 1.73
C LYS A 164 21.15 -19.73 2.76
N GLN A 165 20.40 -20.49 3.56
CA GLN A 165 20.97 -21.46 4.50
C GLN A 165 21.60 -22.67 3.80
N ASN A 166 21.13 -23.00 2.60
CA ASN A 166 21.59 -24.17 1.84
C ASN A 166 22.67 -23.86 0.79
N LEU A 167 22.89 -22.58 0.47
CA LEU A 167 23.93 -22.11 -0.46
C LEU A 167 25.36 -22.38 0.05
N ASP A 168 25.53 -22.71 1.33
CA ASP A 168 26.79 -23.16 1.91
C ASP A 168 27.10 -24.65 1.63
N ASN A 169 26.23 -25.36 0.88
CA ASN A 169 26.39 -26.79 0.57
C ASN A 169 26.32 -27.07 -0.95
N PRO A 170 27.45 -27.45 -1.60
CA PRO A 170 27.58 -27.51 -3.07
C PRO A 170 26.69 -28.56 -3.76
N GLY A 171 26.12 -29.53 -3.04
CA GLY A 171 25.21 -30.53 -3.62
C GLY A 171 23.79 -30.03 -3.90
N ILE A 172 23.40 -28.87 -3.37
CA ILE A 172 22.01 -28.37 -3.40
C ILE A 172 21.74 -27.50 -4.65
N ALA A 173 22.77 -26.86 -5.22
CA ALA A 173 22.64 -25.95 -6.36
C ALA A 173 21.98 -26.56 -7.61
N THR A 174 22.24 -27.84 -7.89
CA THR A 174 21.67 -28.54 -9.06
C THR A 174 20.19 -28.87 -8.88
N ASN A 175 19.76 -29.21 -7.66
CA ASN A 175 18.35 -29.46 -7.38
C ASN A 175 17.53 -28.16 -7.38
N LEU A 176 18.16 -27.05 -6.97
CA LEU A 176 17.53 -25.72 -6.96
C LEU A 176 17.21 -25.20 -8.37
N LEU A 177 18.11 -25.43 -9.34
CA LEU A 177 17.87 -25.12 -10.75
C LEU A 177 16.63 -25.86 -11.29
N ASN A 178 16.51 -27.15 -11.01
CA ASN A 178 15.39 -27.96 -11.47
C ASN A 178 14.05 -27.55 -10.83
N SER A 179 14.05 -27.18 -9.54
CA SER A 179 12.85 -26.65 -8.87
C SER A 179 12.43 -25.27 -9.40
N ALA A 180 13.39 -24.39 -9.70
CA ALA A 180 13.11 -23.07 -10.27
C ALA A 180 12.50 -23.18 -11.67
N GLU A 181 12.99 -24.10 -12.50
CA GLU A 181 12.41 -24.42 -13.81
C GLU A 181 10.98 -24.96 -13.69
N THR A 182 10.73 -25.84 -12.71
CA THR A 182 9.39 -26.39 -12.47
C THR A 182 8.38 -25.32 -12.03
N ILE A 183 8.79 -24.38 -11.17
CA ILE A 183 7.94 -23.27 -10.72
C ILE A 183 7.65 -22.30 -11.86
N ALA A 184 8.65 -21.98 -12.69
CA ALA A 184 8.47 -21.16 -13.88
C ALA A 184 7.46 -21.80 -14.86
N GLN A 185 7.57 -23.11 -15.08
CA GLN A 185 6.67 -23.86 -15.94
C GLN A 185 5.22 -23.86 -15.41
N ASN A 186 5.03 -24.04 -14.10
CA ASN A 186 3.70 -24.03 -13.49
C ASN A 186 3.03 -22.65 -13.58
N ARG A 187 3.79 -21.58 -13.36
CA ARG A 187 3.29 -20.20 -13.50
C ARG A 187 2.90 -19.88 -14.95
N GLN A 188 3.64 -20.39 -15.93
CA GLN A 188 3.32 -20.24 -17.34
C GLN A 188 2.00 -20.96 -17.71
N ASN A 189 1.78 -22.15 -17.16
CA ASN A 189 0.54 -22.91 -17.35
C ASN A 189 -0.69 -22.24 -16.69
N GLU A 190 -0.53 -21.59 -15.53
CA GLU A 190 -1.61 -20.83 -14.89
C GLU A 190 -1.98 -19.57 -15.67
N LEU A 191 -0.98 -18.84 -16.20
CA LEU A 191 -1.21 -17.68 -17.05
C LEU A 191 -1.96 -18.08 -18.35
N GLU A 192 -1.63 -19.24 -18.94
CA GLU A 192 -2.38 -19.77 -20.08
C GLU A 192 -3.83 -20.12 -19.75
N LYS A 193 -4.10 -20.68 -18.56
CA LYS A 193 -5.47 -20.96 -18.10
C LYS A 193 -6.28 -19.68 -17.89
N ILE A 194 -5.66 -18.65 -17.29
CA ILE A 194 -6.32 -17.36 -17.06
C ILE A 194 -6.65 -16.69 -18.40
N ASN A 195 -5.71 -16.72 -19.37
CA ASN A 195 -5.95 -16.16 -20.71
C ASN A 195 -7.07 -16.90 -21.47
N LYS A 196 -7.20 -18.22 -21.30
CA LYS A 196 -8.32 -18.98 -21.90
C LYS A 196 -9.68 -18.59 -21.30
N LEU A 197 -9.75 -18.34 -20.01
CA LEU A 197 -10.98 -17.93 -19.32
C LEU A 197 -11.42 -16.49 -19.65
N GLN A 198 -10.56 -15.67 -20.24
CA GLN A 198 -10.89 -14.32 -20.67
C GLN A 198 -11.32 -14.21 -22.15
N HIS A 199 -11.35 -15.33 -22.89
CA HIS A 199 -11.74 -15.39 -24.31
C HIS A 199 -12.93 -16.33 -24.58
N GLU A 200 -13.65 -16.74 -23.54
CA GLU A 200 -14.97 -17.37 -23.58
C GLU A 200 -16.03 -16.40 -23.02
#